data_AF-A0A0F9VD04-F1
#
_entry.id   AF-A0A0F9VD04-F1
#
_cell.length_a   1.000
_cell.length_b   1.000
_cell.length_c   1.000
_cell.angle_alpha   90.00
_cell.angle_beta   90.00
_cell.angle_gamma   90.00
#
_symmetry.space_group_name_H-M   'P 1'
#
loop_
_entity.id
_entity.type
_entity.pdbx_description
1 polymer ?
#
loop_
_entity_poly.entity_id
_entity_poly.type
_entity_poly.pdbx_seq_one_letter_code
_entity_poly.pdbx_strand_id
1 'polypeptide(L)'
;MKRKNQSPREYSLQHCKDRARERYAFELLDNDYDVLCNSVREELVGDCFIGGISRLKKVNQEGSQYTFIVVLRGRELVVVFDAGRSLVTTLLPPEQFSEHLS
;
A
#
# COMPACT_ATOMS: atom_id res chain seq x y z
N MET A 1 -20.02 -22.88 -13.36
CA MET A 1 -18.62 -22.43 -13.12
C MET A 1 -18.50 -22.06 -11.64
N LYS A 2 -17.70 -22.81 -10.86
CA LYS A 2 -17.46 -22.49 -9.45
C LYS A 2 -16.64 -21.19 -9.39
N ARG A 3 -17.22 -20.10 -8.89
CA ARG A 3 -16.46 -18.90 -8.56
C ARG A 3 -15.45 -19.31 -7.48
N LYS A 4 -14.15 -19.23 -7.77
CA LYS A 4 -13.12 -19.37 -6.74
C LYS A 4 -13.41 -18.28 -5.71
N ASN A 5 -13.67 -18.65 -4.46
CA ASN A 5 -13.70 -17.70 -3.35
C ASN A 5 -12.27 -17.17 -3.18
N GLN A 6 -11.93 -16.09 -3.90
CA GLN A 6 -10.68 -15.37 -3.67
C GLN A 6 -10.83 -14.61 -2.36
N SER A 7 -9.81 -14.69 -1.51
CA SER A 7 -9.78 -13.95 -0.27
C SER A 7 -9.73 -12.43 -0.54
N PRO A 8 -10.29 -11.59 0.35
CA PRO A 8 -10.19 -10.14 0.23
C PRO A 8 -8.74 -9.62 0.07
N ARG A 9 -7.77 -10.33 0.67
CA ARG A 9 -6.32 -10.06 0.53
C ARG A 9 -5.81 -10.35 -0.87
N GLU A 10 -6.20 -11.47 -1.48
CA GLU A 10 -5.77 -11.79 -2.85
C GLU A 10 -6.32 -10.76 -3.86
N TYR A 11 -7.56 -10.33 -3.68
CA TYR A 11 -8.14 -9.28 -4.52
C TYR A 11 -7.42 -7.94 -4.35
N SER A 12 -7.11 -7.53 -3.11
CA SER A 12 -6.42 -6.26 -2.84
C SER A 12 -4.97 -6.27 -3.33
N LEU A 13 -4.25 -7.37 -3.15
CA LEU A 13 -2.90 -7.56 -3.64
C LEU A 13 -2.85 -7.50 -5.17
N GLN A 14 -3.71 -8.27 -5.86
CA GLN A 14 -3.76 -8.24 -7.32
C GLN A 14 -4.13 -6.86 -7.84
N HIS A 15 -5.11 -6.18 -7.22
CA HIS A 15 -5.47 -4.81 -7.57
C HIS A 15 -4.31 -3.82 -7.38
N CYS A 16 -3.54 -3.92 -6.28
CA CYS A 16 -2.36 -3.07 -6.06
C CYS A 16 -1.28 -3.36 -7.10
N LYS A 17 -1.03 -4.63 -7.42
CA LYS A 17 -0.06 -5.03 -8.46
C LYS A 17 -0.46 -4.52 -9.85
N ASP A 18 -1.72 -4.68 -10.22
CA ASP A 18 -2.23 -4.27 -11.52
C ASP A 18 -2.12 -2.75 -11.68
N ARG A 19 -2.54 -1.97 -10.67
CA ARG A 19 -2.37 -0.51 -10.68
C ARG A 19 -0.89 -0.09 -10.71
N ALA A 20 -0.06 -0.73 -9.89
CA ALA A 20 1.38 -0.47 -9.85
C ALA A 20 2.03 -0.66 -11.23
N ARG A 21 1.67 -1.76 -11.90
CA ARG A 21 2.21 -2.15 -13.20
C ARG A 21 1.66 -1.30 -14.33
N GLU A 22 0.34 -1.18 -14.43
CA GLU A 22 -0.36 -0.52 -15.54
C GLU A 22 -0.06 0.98 -15.60
N ARG A 23 -0.03 1.66 -14.45
CA ARG A 23 0.11 3.12 -14.42
C ARG A 23 1.53 3.62 -14.17
N TYR A 24 2.38 2.84 -13.48
CA TYR A 24 3.65 3.39 -12.94
C TYR A 24 4.90 2.63 -13.39
N ALA A 25 4.74 1.60 -14.24
CA ALA A 25 5.81 0.67 -14.60
C ALA A 25 6.59 0.21 -13.34
N PHE A 26 5.86 0.04 -12.23
CA PHE A 26 6.39 -0.38 -10.95
C PHE A 26 5.94 -1.81 -10.70
N GLU A 27 6.90 -2.71 -10.50
CA GLU A 27 6.61 -4.10 -10.15
C GLU A 27 6.58 -4.23 -8.63
N LEU A 28 5.37 -4.29 -8.07
CA LEU A 28 5.17 -4.59 -6.65
C LEU A 28 5.30 -6.11 -6.43
N LEU A 29 6.35 -6.53 -5.72
CA LEU A 29 6.51 -7.95 -5.40
C LEU A 29 5.60 -8.37 -4.24
N ASP A 30 5.29 -9.67 -4.15
CA ASP A 30 4.50 -10.23 -3.05
C ASP A 30 5.13 -9.92 -1.68
N ASN A 31 6.45 -10.09 -1.58
CA ASN A 31 7.19 -9.78 -0.37
C ASN A 31 7.11 -8.29 0.01
N ASP A 32 7.09 -7.38 -0.98
CA ASP A 32 7.01 -5.94 -0.72
C ASP A 32 5.62 -5.59 -0.13
N TYR A 33 4.56 -6.21 -0.65
CA TYR A 33 3.20 -6.00 -0.14
C TYR A 33 3.03 -6.51 1.29
N ASP A 34 3.59 -7.68 1.59
CA ASP A 34 3.50 -8.27 2.92
C ASP A 34 4.27 -7.45 3.95
N VAL A 35 5.48 -7.02 3.58
CA VAL A 35 6.29 -6.10 4.40
C VAL A 35 5.54 -4.79 4.61
N LEU A 36 4.98 -4.20 3.55
CA LEU A 36 4.19 -2.98 3.63
C LEU A 36 3.01 -3.13 4.58
N CYS A 37 2.20 -4.17 4.42
CA CYS A 37 1.06 -4.46 5.30
C CYS A 37 1.49 -4.61 6.76
N ASN A 38 2.62 -5.25 7.03
CA ASN A 38 3.12 -5.41 8.39
C ASN A 38 3.66 -4.09 8.96
N SER A 39 4.46 -3.34 8.19
CA SER A 39 5.03 -2.06 8.64
C SER A 39 3.96 -1.02 8.93
N VAL A 40 2.90 -0.94 8.10
CA VAL A 40 1.77 -0.03 8.36
C VAL A 40 0.91 -0.51 9.53
N ARG A 41 0.72 -1.82 9.70
CA ARG A 41 -0.04 -2.39 10.84
C ARG A 41 0.66 -2.14 12.18
N GLU A 42 1.99 -2.25 12.20
CA GLU A 42 2.81 -2.01 13.39
C GLU A 42 3.11 -0.51 13.62
N GLU A 43 2.59 0.37 12.76
CA GLU A 43 2.86 1.82 12.79
C GLU A 43 4.36 2.14 12.96
N LEU A 44 5.23 1.50 12.18
CA LEU A 44 6.69 1.69 12.22
C LEU A 44 7.11 3.03 11.58
N VAL A 45 6.54 4.12 12.07
CA VAL A 45 6.69 5.48 11.54
C VAL A 45 8.11 5.99 11.80
N GLY A 46 8.74 6.51 10.75
CA GLY A 46 10.11 7.01 10.77
C GLY A 46 10.91 6.54 9.56
N ASP A 47 12.23 6.73 9.62
CA ASP A 47 13.15 6.06 8.72
C ASP A 47 13.32 4.62 9.22
N CYS A 48 12.82 3.65 8.45
CA CYS A 48 12.85 2.23 8.79
C CYS A 48 13.30 1.46 7.55
N PHE A 49 14.30 0.59 7.70
CA PHE A 49 14.77 -0.29 6.61
C PHE A 49 14.25 -1.71 6.82
N ILE A 50 13.09 -2.01 6.25
CA ILE A 50 12.44 -3.32 6.35
C ILE A 50 11.97 -3.73 4.96
N GLY A 51 12.50 -4.83 4.43
CA GLY A 51 11.98 -5.50 3.23
C GLY A 51 11.71 -4.57 2.03
N GLY A 52 12.62 -3.63 1.77
CA GLY A 52 12.52 -2.69 0.66
C GLY A 52 11.88 -1.34 1.01
N ILE A 53 11.21 -1.21 2.16
CA ILE A 53 10.78 0.08 2.70
C ILE A 53 11.98 0.73 3.39
N SER A 54 12.24 2.00 3.09
CA SER A 54 13.27 2.82 3.73
C SER A 54 12.70 3.98 4.57
N ARG A 55 11.40 4.26 4.42
CA ARG A 55 10.68 5.30 5.16
C ARG A 55 9.19 4.99 5.20
N LEU A 56 8.57 5.24 6.35
CA LEU A 56 7.12 5.18 6.55
C LEU A 56 6.68 6.43 7.32
N LYS A 57 5.80 7.24 6.75
CA LYS A 57 5.26 8.46 7.36
C LYS A 57 3.74 8.40 7.36
N LYS A 58 3.10 8.40 8.53
CA LYS A 58 1.64 8.55 8.64
C LYS A 58 1.26 9.98 8.26
N VAL A 59 0.30 10.12 7.35
CA VAL A 59 -0.15 11.41 6.82
C VAL A 59 -1.53 11.77 7.34
N ASN A 60 -2.47 10.82 7.31
CA ASN A 60 -3.84 11.03 7.75
C ASN A 60 -4.44 9.74 8.32
N GLN A 61 -5.50 9.90 9.10
CA GLN A 61 -6.34 8.80 9.55
C GLN A 61 -7.80 9.24 9.54
N GLU A 62 -8.63 8.55 8.75
CA GLU A 62 -10.07 8.78 8.67
C GLU A 62 -10.82 7.49 8.99
N GLY A 63 -11.42 7.43 10.18
CA GLY A 63 -12.04 6.20 10.69
C GLY A 63 -11.04 5.04 10.76
N SER A 64 -11.33 3.97 10.01
CA SER A 64 -10.46 2.78 9.91
C SER A 64 -9.46 2.86 8.75
N GLN A 65 -9.42 3.96 8.00
CA GLN A 65 -8.48 4.17 6.90
C GLN A 65 -7.30 5.03 7.33
N TYR A 66 -6.11 4.57 6.97
CA TYR A 66 -4.84 5.19 7.30
C TYR A 66 -4.10 5.50 6.02
N THR A 67 -3.67 6.74 5.86
CA THR A 67 -2.87 7.17 4.71
C THR A 67 -1.44 7.33 5.15
N PHE A 68 -0.53 6.66 4.45
CA PHE A 68 0.91 6.73 4.67
C PHE A 68 1.63 7.17 3.41
N ILE A 69 2.73 7.89 3.57
CA ILE A 69 3.77 8.01 2.55
C ILE A 69 4.86 6.99 2.89
N VAL A 70 5.20 6.14 1.93
CA VAL A 70 6.29 5.17 2.04
C VAL A 70 7.32 5.40 0.97
N VAL A 71 8.58 5.14 1.29
CA VAL A 71 9.62 4.98 0.27
C VAL A 71 9.89 3.49 0.12
N LEU A 72 9.42 2.91 -0.97
CA LEU A 72 9.59 1.49 -1.29
C LEU A 72 10.55 1.37 -2.48
N ARG A 73 11.70 0.71 -2.27
CA ARG A 73 12.76 0.52 -3.27
C ARG A 73 13.21 1.84 -3.93
N GLY A 74 13.31 2.88 -3.12
CA GLY A 74 13.71 4.22 -3.58
C GLY A 74 12.60 5.01 -4.30
N ARG A 75 11.37 4.49 -4.37
CA ARG A 75 10.22 5.23 -4.90
C ARG A 75 9.28 5.64 -3.79
N GLU A 76 8.95 6.93 -3.76
CA GLU A 76 7.94 7.44 -2.83
C GLU A 76 6.53 7.09 -3.36
N LEU A 77 5.70 6.56 -2.48
CA LEU A 77 4.34 6.11 -2.77
C LEU A 77 3.43 6.53 -1.62
N VAL A 78 2.20 6.90 -1.93
CA VAL A 78 1.10 6.98 -0.98
C VAL A 78 0.39 5.65 -0.92
N VAL A 79 0.17 5.19 0.30
CA VAL A 79 -0.47 3.93 0.64
C VAL A 79 -1.67 4.21 1.51
N VAL A 80 -2.84 3.70 1.12
CA VAL A 80 -4.03 3.68 1.97
C VAL A 80 -4.22 2.28 2.50
N PHE A 81 -4.26 2.17 3.82
CA PHE A 81 -4.46 0.93 4.56
C PHE A 81 -5.81 0.98 5.26
N ASP A 82 -6.64 -0.04 5.04
CA ASP A 82 -7.89 -0.24 5.77
C ASP A 82 -7.64 -1.20 6.94
N ALA A 83 -7.62 -0.66 8.16
CA ALA A 83 -7.39 -1.46 9.37
C ALA A 83 -8.55 -2.41 9.68
N GLY A 84 -9.79 -2.07 9.31
CA GLY A 84 -10.93 -2.96 9.51
C GLY A 84 -10.83 -4.23 8.66
N ARG A 85 -10.13 -4.14 7.53
CA ARG A 85 -9.84 -5.28 6.63
C ARG A 85 -8.41 -5.79 6.72
N SER A 86 -7.56 -5.09 7.47
CA SER A 86 -6.12 -5.33 7.62
C SER A 86 -5.37 -5.47 6.28
N LEU A 87 -5.66 -4.60 5.32
CA LEU A 87 -5.08 -4.66 3.96
C LEU A 87 -4.83 -3.28 3.36
N VAL A 88 -3.87 -3.23 2.43
CA VAL A 88 -3.64 -2.05 1.59
C VAL A 88 -4.69 -2.05 0.47
N THR A 89 -5.46 -0.98 0.38
CA THR A 89 -6.49 -0.76 -0.64
C THR A 89 -6.00 0.07 -1.82
N THR A 90 -4.96 0.88 -1.58
CA THR A 90 -4.45 1.87 -2.54
C THR A 90 -2.94 1.97 -2.41
N LEU A 91 -2.25 1.97 -3.55
CA LEU A 91 -0.82 2.22 -3.65
C LEU A 91 -0.56 3.01 -4.95
N LEU A 92 -0.11 4.26 -4.82
CA LEU A 92 0.11 5.17 -5.95
C LEU A 92 1.12 6.27 -5.63
N PRO A 93 1.78 6.89 -6.62
CA PRO A 93 2.71 8.00 -6.40
C PRO A 93 2.05 9.22 -5.72
N PRO A 94 2.78 10.00 -4.91
CA PRO A 94 2.25 11.16 -4.18
C PRO A 94 1.54 12.20 -5.06
N GLU A 95 2.07 12.42 -6.27
CA GLU A 95 1.54 13.39 -7.23
C GLU A 95 0.07 13.14 -7.57
N GLN A 96 -0.34 11.87 -7.63
CA GLN A 96 -1.71 11.47 -8.01
C GLN A 96 -2.66 11.38 -6.83
N PHE A 97 -2.13 11.25 -5.61
CA PHE A 97 -2.98 11.24 -4.42
C PHE A 97 -3.62 12.62 -4.20
N SER A 98 -2.88 13.69 -4.51
CA SER A 98 -3.38 15.06 -4.48
C SER A 98 -4.61 15.26 -5.39
N GLU A 99 -4.66 14.57 -6.53
CA GLU A 99 -5.81 14.63 -7.46
C GLU A 99 -7.06 13.91 -6.93
N HIS A 100 -6.91 12.98 -5.98
CA HIS A 100 -8.02 12.24 -5.38
C HIS A 100 -8.58 12.93 -4.11
N LEU A 101 -7.93 14.00 -3.65
CA LEU A 101 -8.36 14.81 -2.51
C LEU A 101 -9.11 16.10 -2.94
N SER A 102 -9.30 16.31 -4.24
CA SER A 102 -9.96 17.50 -4.82
C SER A 102 -11.43 17.25 -5.16
#